data_AF-A0A972DC30-F1
#
_entry.id   AF-A0A972DC30-F1
#
_cell.length_a   1.000
_cell.length_b   1.000
_cell.length_c   1.000
_cell.angle_alpha   90.00
_cell.angle_beta   90.00
_cell.angle_gamma   90.00
#
_symmetry.space_group_name_H-M   'P 1'
#
loop_
_entity.id
_entity.type
_entity.pdbx_description
1 polymer ?
#
loop_
_entity_poly.entity_id
_entity_poly.type
_entity_poly.pdbx_seq_one_letter_code
_entity_poly.pdbx_strand_id
1 'polypeptide(L)'
;MISWSRYPAKGFGTLWLLHGERGLLSIDFDAALAARAAGKAPEVPVPSPIGGALERYFAGERETFAEVPIELHGTAFQLSVWAALREIPYGEVATYGDIAARIGEPKAQRAVGAA
;
A
#
# COMPACT_ATOMS: atom_id res chain seq x y z
N MET A 1 0.56 -0.62 -19.25
CA MET A 1 -0.83 -0.11 -19.29
C MET A 1 -1.33 0.01 -17.86
N ILE A 2 -1.95 1.13 -17.50
CA ILE A 2 -2.58 1.32 -16.19
C ILE A 2 -3.97 0.67 -16.21
N SER A 3 -4.36 0.01 -15.12
CA SER A 3 -5.71 -0.53 -14.88
C SER A 3 -6.13 -0.29 -13.43
N TRP A 4 -7.41 -0.48 -13.12
CA TRP A 4 -7.90 -0.36 -11.74
C TRP A 4 -8.83 -1.50 -11.36
N SER A 5 -8.96 -1.78 -10.06
CA SER A 5 -9.83 -2.83 -9.52
C SER A 5 -10.55 -2.34 -8.26
N ARG A 6 -11.63 -3.03 -7.90
CA ARG A 6 -12.28 -2.93 -6.59
C ARG A 6 -12.15 -4.24 -5.84
N TYR A 7 -11.91 -4.16 -4.53
CA TYR A 7 -11.90 -5.32 -3.64
C TYR A 7 -12.83 -5.08 -2.43
N PRO A 8 -13.82 -5.95 -2.18
CA PRO A 8 -14.67 -5.84 -1.00
C PRO A 8 -13.91 -6.34 0.25
N ALA A 9 -13.37 -5.40 1.03
CA ALA A 9 -12.66 -5.67 2.27
C ALA A 9 -13.64 -5.94 3.42
N LYS A 10 -13.64 -7.18 3.91
CA LYS A 10 -14.51 -7.64 5.00
C LYS A 10 -14.31 -6.78 6.25
N GLY A 11 -15.34 -6.03 6.64
CA GLY A 11 -15.33 -5.16 7.82
C GLY A 11 -14.75 -3.76 7.61
N PHE A 12 -14.22 -3.45 6.42
CA PHE A 12 -13.56 -2.17 6.13
C PHE A 12 -14.11 -1.45 4.88
N GLY A 13 -15.07 -2.03 4.17
CA GLY A 13 -15.69 -1.42 3.00
C GLY A 13 -15.01 -1.83 1.69
N THR A 14 -14.91 -0.91 0.73
CA THR A 14 -14.31 -1.19 -0.58
C THR A 14 -12.91 -0.60 -0.66
N LEU A 15 -11.94 -1.42 -1.05
CA LEU A 15 -10.63 -0.97 -1.46
C LEU A 15 -10.62 -0.72 -2.96
N TRP A 16 -10.00 0.38 -3.35
CA TRP A 16 -9.80 0.80 -4.73
C TRP A 16 -8.32 0.68 -5.04
N LEU A 17 -7.98 -0.09 -6.07
CA LEU A 17 -6.62 -0.45 -6.41
C LEU A 17 -6.28 0.12 -7.79
N LEU A 18 -5.09 0.73 -7.90
CA LEU A 18 -4.51 1.18 -9.17
C LEU A 18 -3.29 0.33 -9.49
N HIS A 19 -3.25 -0.23 -10.69
CA HIS A 19 -2.19 -1.13 -11.14
C HIS A 19 -1.36 -0.44 -12.22
N GLY A 20 -0.05 -0.45 -12.03
CA GLY A 20 0.94 -0.08 -13.03
C GLY A 20 1.43 -1.30 -13.80
N GLU A 21 2.48 -1.09 -14.60
CA GLU A 21 3.11 -2.19 -15.35
C GLU A 21 3.92 -3.10 -14.45
N ARG A 22 4.45 -2.57 -13.33
CA ARG A 22 5.36 -3.31 -12.46
C ARG A 22 4.72 -3.74 -11.15
N GLY A 23 3.47 -3.37 -10.88
CA GLY A 23 2.77 -3.78 -9.67
C GLY A 23 1.67 -2.82 -9.24
N LEU A 24 1.31 -2.90 -7.96
CA LEU A 24 0.34 -2.01 -7.32
C LEU A 24 0.94 -0.60 -7.19
N LEU A 25 0.30 0.39 -7.79
CA LEU A 25 0.67 1.81 -7.69
C LEU A 25 0.04 2.46 -6.46
N SER A 26 -1.20 2.09 -6.15
CA SER A 26 -1.95 2.69 -5.04
C SER A 26 -3.10 1.79 -4.60
N ILE A 27 -3.43 1.86 -3.32
CA ILE A 27 -4.59 1.23 -2.69
C ILE A 27 -5.18 2.20 -1.69
N ASP A 28 -6.49 2.45 -1.76
CA ASP A 28 -7.18 3.41 -0.90
C ASP A 28 -8.62 2.99 -0.61
N PHE A 29 -9.20 3.51 0.47
CA PHE A 29 -10.63 3.41 0.75
C PHE A 29 -11.46 4.46 0.00
N ASP A 30 -10.82 5.55 -0.42
CA ASP A 30 -11.46 6.62 -1.18
C ASP A 30 -11.55 6.27 -2.68
N ALA A 31 -12.80 6.24 -3.16
CA ALA A 31 -13.11 6.07 -4.58
C ALA A 31 -12.53 7.19 -5.46
N ALA A 32 -12.15 8.35 -4.90
CA ALA A 32 -11.58 9.46 -5.65
C ALA A 32 -10.31 9.06 -6.42
N LEU A 33 -9.49 8.14 -5.88
CA LEU A 33 -8.33 7.60 -6.57
C LEU A 33 -8.74 6.87 -7.86
N ALA A 34 -9.67 5.92 -7.73
CA ALA A 34 -10.21 5.19 -8.87
C ALA A 34 -11.00 6.11 -9.81
N ALA A 35 -11.72 7.11 -9.30
CA ALA A 35 -12.46 8.06 -10.12
C ALA A 35 -11.55 8.92 -11.01
N ARG A 36 -10.33 9.23 -10.56
CA ARG A 36 -9.32 9.92 -11.39
C ARG A 36 -8.73 9.03 -12.49
N ALA A 37 -8.72 7.72 -12.27
CA ALA A 37 -8.34 6.72 -13.26
C ALA A 37 -9.53 6.29 -14.16
N ALA A 38 -10.75 6.37 -13.64
CA ALA A 38 -11.99 5.99 -14.31
C ALA A 38 -12.22 6.92 -15.51
N GLY A 39 -12.24 6.32 -16.71
CA GLY A 39 -12.28 7.03 -17.99
C GLY A 39 -10.92 7.12 -18.70
N LYS A 40 -9.82 6.77 -18.03
CA LYS A 40 -8.46 6.70 -18.63
C LYS A 40 -7.86 5.30 -18.63
N ALA A 41 -8.39 4.41 -17.79
CA ALA A 41 -7.91 3.04 -17.62
C ALA A 41 -9.09 2.07 -17.44
N PRO A 42 -8.98 0.82 -17.93
CA PRO A 42 -10.02 -0.19 -17.77
C PRO A 42 -10.10 -0.69 -16.33
N GLU A 43 -11.33 -1.05 -15.92
CA GLU A 43 -11.54 -1.88 -14.74
C GLU A 43 -11.16 -3.34 -15.06
N VAL A 44 -10.43 -3.98 -14.16
CA VAL A 44 -10.05 -5.38 -14.27
C VAL A 44 -10.34 -6.12 -12.96
N PRO A 45 -10.41 -7.46 -12.95
CA PRO A 45 -10.34 -8.22 -11.71
C PRO A 45 -9.01 -7.96 -10.99
N VAL A 46 -9.02 -8.01 -9.65
CA VAL A 46 -7.80 -7.82 -8.85
C VAL A 46 -6.75 -8.85 -9.27
N PRO A 47 -5.58 -8.42 -9.81
CA PRO A 47 -4.58 -9.34 -10.32
C PRO A 47 -3.95 -10.19 -9.21
N SER A 48 -3.48 -11.39 -9.58
CA SER A 48 -2.57 -12.16 -8.73
C SER A 48 -1.18 -11.48 -8.69
N PRO A 49 -0.47 -11.50 -7.55
CA PRO A 49 -0.83 -12.16 -6.29
C PRO A 49 -1.66 -11.30 -5.32
N ILE A 50 -2.02 -10.07 -5.69
CA ILE A 50 -2.69 -9.10 -4.82
C ILE A 50 -4.01 -9.66 -4.27
N GLY A 51 -4.86 -10.21 -5.15
CA GLY A 51 -6.19 -10.72 -4.76
C GLY A 51 -6.11 -11.81 -3.69
N GLY A 52 -5.24 -12.81 -3.89
CA GLY A 52 -5.06 -13.91 -2.94
C GLY A 52 -4.43 -13.47 -1.62
N ALA A 53 -3.51 -12.50 -1.65
CA ALA A 53 -2.95 -11.93 -0.42
C ALA A 53 -4.01 -11.17 0.39
N LEU A 54 -4.86 -10.37 -0.27
CA LEU A 54 -5.97 -9.69 0.39
C LEU A 54 -6.99 -10.68 0.98
N GLU A 55 -7.27 -11.77 0.26
CA GLU A 55 -8.17 -12.81 0.74
C GLU A 55 -7.66 -13.44 2.04
N ARG A 56 -6.40 -13.88 2.08
CA ARG A 56 -5.76 -14.43 3.29
C ARG A 56 -5.73 -13.42 4.43
N TYR A 57 -5.34 -12.17 4.16
CA TYR A 57 -5.28 -11.11 5.18
C TYR A 57 -6.66 -10.88 5.83
N PHE A 58 -7.72 -10.74 5.02
CA PHE A 58 -9.08 -10.52 5.54
C PHE A 58 -9.74 -11.79 6.09
N ALA A 59 -9.20 -12.98 5.79
CA ALA A 59 -9.55 -14.23 6.48
C ALA A 59 -8.91 -14.34 7.88
N GLY A 60 -7.98 -13.43 8.23
CA GLY A 60 -7.28 -13.43 9.51
C GLY A 60 -6.00 -14.29 9.50
N GLU A 61 -5.54 -14.72 8.34
CA GLU A 61 -4.26 -15.41 8.19
C GLU A 61 -3.10 -14.43 8.30
N ARG A 62 -1.94 -14.95 8.72
CA ARG A 62 -0.70 -14.16 8.76
C ARG A 62 -0.18 -13.96 7.34
N GLU A 63 -0.39 -12.76 6.81
CA GLU A 63 0.05 -12.36 5.47
C GLU A 63 1.09 -11.22 5.56
N THR A 64 2.22 -11.37 4.86
CA THR A 64 3.32 -10.38 4.88
C THR A 64 3.34 -9.51 3.62
N PHE A 65 2.55 -9.87 2.60
CA PHE A 65 2.53 -9.24 1.28
C PHE A 65 3.89 -9.22 0.57
N ALA A 66 4.84 -10.07 0.97
CA ALA A 66 6.20 -10.10 0.41
C ALA A 66 6.22 -10.40 -1.10
N GLU A 67 5.25 -11.17 -1.58
CA GLU A 67 5.10 -11.55 -2.99
C GLU A 67 4.35 -10.50 -3.81
N VAL A 68 3.71 -9.50 -3.17
CA VAL A 68 2.97 -8.47 -3.88
C VAL A 68 3.93 -7.45 -4.49
N PRO A 69 3.97 -7.33 -5.84
CA PRO A 69 4.80 -6.32 -6.47
C PRO A 69 4.17 -4.94 -6.24
N ILE A 70 4.97 -4.00 -5.72
CA ILE A 70 4.56 -2.61 -5.46
C ILE A 70 5.45 -1.69 -6.27
N GLU A 71 4.82 -0.72 -6.93
CA GLU A 71 5.48 0.28 -7.75
C GLU A 71 5.42 1.65 -7.04
N LEU A 72 6.42 1.95 -6.21
CA LEU A 72 6.47 3.18 -5.41
C LEU A 72 7.10 4.35 -6.18
N HIS A 73 6.45 5.50 -6.11
CA HIS A 73 6.95 6.77 -6.62
C HIS A 73 6.86 7.83 -5.52
N GLY A 74 8.00 8.40 -5.13
CA GLY A 74 8.07 9.40 -4.07
C GLY A 74 9.43 10.06 -4.02
N THR A 75 9.58 11.03 -3.14
CA THR A 75 10.90 11.60 -2.82
C THR A 75 11.80 10.55 -2.18
N ALA A 76 13.12 10.78 -2.18
CA ALA A 76 14.07 9.88 -1.51
C ALA A 76 13.72 9.65 -0.03
N PHE A 77 13.22 10.70 0.65
CA PHE A 77 12.75 10.61 2.04
C PHE A 77 11.49 9.75 2.18
N GLN A 78 10.50 9.93 1.31
CA GLN A 78 9.29 9.09 1.36
C GLN A 78 9.60 7.62 1.09
N LEU A 79 10.45 7.35 0.09
CA LEU A 79 10.86 5.99 -0.23
C LEU A 79 11.63 5.33 0.92
N SER A 80 12.47 6.06 1.65
CA SER A 80 13.16 5.53 2.83
C SER A 80 12.20 5.26 3.99
N VAL A 81 11.24 6.16 4.24
CA VAL A 81 10.17 5.94 5.22
C VAL A 81 9.35 4.70 4.88
N TRP A 82 8.86 4.59 3.65
CA TRP A 82 8.04 3.45 3.21
C TRP A 82 8.82 2.13 3.24
N ALA A 83 10.12 2.15 2.93
CA ALA A 83 10.98 0.98 3.11
C ALA A 83 11.05 0.54 4.58
N ALA A 84 11.25 1.48 5.52
CA ALA A 84 11.27 1.18 6.96
C ALA A 84 9.90 0.71 7.50
N LEU A 85 8.78 1.19 6.94
CA LEU A 85 7.44 0.71 7.30
C LEU A 85 7.25 -0.77 6.95
N ARG A 86 7.84 -1.24 5.85
CA ARG A 86 7.76 -2.65 5.43
C ARG A 86 8.50 -3.61 6.36
N GLU A 87 9.38 -3.10 7.22
CA GLU A 87 10.10 -3.90 8.22
C GLU A 87 9.29 -4.11 9.50
N ILE A 88 8.15 -3.44 9.67
CA ILE A 88 7.26 -3.66 10.82
C ILE A 88 6.57 -5.02 10.65
N PRO A 89 6.77 -5.98 11.58
CA PRO A 89 6.12 -7.28 11.47
C PRO A 89 4.59 -7.20 11.61
N TYR A 90 3.90 -8.17 11.02
CA TYR A 90 2.45 -8.33 11.21
C TYR A 90 2.09 -8.38 12.70
N GLY A 91 1.14 -7.53 13.12
CA GLY A 91 0.66 -7.46 14.51
C GLY A 91 1.49 -6.60 15.44
N GLU A 92 2.60 -6.04 14.97
CA GLU A 92 3.47 -5.16 15.75
C GLU A 92 3.23 -3.68 15.44
N VAL A 93 3.70 -2.81 16.33
CA VAL A 93 3.62 -1.35 16.18
C VAL A 93 5.01 -0.72 16.23
N ALA A 94 5.17 0.40 15.54
CA ALA A 94 6.33 1.26 15.63
C ALA A 94 5.88 2.72 15.76
N THR A 95 6.58 3.50 16.57
CA THR A 95 6.33 4.93 16.67
C THR A 95 6.95 5.68 15.49
N TYR A 96 6.46 6.89 15.22
CA TYR A 96 7.13 7.78 14.26
C TYR A 96 8.60 8.05 14.64
N GLY A 97 8.94 8.01 15.94
CA GLY A 97 10.31 8.11 16.44
C GLY A 97 11.16 6.90 16.06
N ASP A 98 10.61 5.69 16.16
CA ASP A 98 11.31 4.46 15.77
C ASP A 98 11.65 4.48 14.29
N ILE A 99 10.70 4.88 13.44
CA ILE A 99 10.92 4.98 11.99
C ILE A 99 11.94 6.09 11.67
N ALA A 100 11.82 7.26 12.30
CA ALA A 100 12.79 8.35 12.16
C ALA A 100 14.22 7.90 12.51
N ALA A 101 14.38 7.13 13.59
CA ALA A 101 15.67 6.58 14.00
C ALA A 101 16.20 5.54 13.00
N ARG A 102 15.35 4.63 12.51
CA ARG A 102 15.73 3.60 11.52
C ARG A 102 16.24 4.18 10.21
N ILE A 103 15.66 5.29 9.74
CA ILE A 103 16.10 5.96 8.51
C ILE A 103 17.28 6.90 8.72
N GLY A 104 17.86 6.97 9.92
CA GLY A 104 19.00 7.84 10.24
C GLY A 104 18.66 9.31 10.49
N GLU A 105 17.38 9.65 10.61
CA GLU A 105 16.89 11.03 10.77
C GLU A 105 16.10 11.18 12.09
N PRO A 106 16.73 11.00 13.27
CA PRO A 106 16.04 10.88 14.56
C PRO A 106 15.23 12.11 14.99
N LYS A 107 15.34 13.25 14.28
CA LYS A 107 14.58 14.48 14.53
C LYS A 107 13.41 14.68 13.55
N ALA A 108 13.18 13.73 12.65
CA ALA A 108 12.20 13.84 11.56
C ALA A 108 10.83 13.20 11.88
N GLN A 109 10.47 12.98 13.15
CA GLN A 109 9.25 12.23 13.51
C GLN A 109 7.97 12.82 12.90
N ARG A 110 7.86 14.16 12.85
CA ARG A 110 6.72 14.84 12.21
C ARG A 110 6.70 14.66 10.70
N ALA A 111 7.87 14.71 10.07
CA ALA A 111 7.99 14.52 8.62
C ALA A 111 7.68 13.08 8.22
N VAL A 112 8.12 12.10 9.01
CA VAL A 112 7.74 10.68 8.86
C VAL A 112 6.22 10.53 8.89
N GLY A 113 5.52 11.20 9.81
CA GLY A 113 4.05 11.13 9.88
C GLY A 113 3.31 11.76 8.70
N ALA A 114 4.00 12.58 7.89
CA ALA A 114 3.44 13.23 6.70
C ALA A 114 3.88 12.56 5.39
N ALA A 115 4.73 11.54 5.46
CA ALA A 115 5.41 10.93 4.31
C ALA A 115 4.55 9.92 3.55
#